data_AF-A0A953VYS5-F1
#
_entry.id   AF-A0A953VYS5-F1
#
_cell.length_a   1.000
_cell.length_b   1.000
_cell.length_c   1.000
_cell.angle_alpha   90.00
_cell.angle_beta   90.00
_cell.angle_gamma   90.00
#
_symmetry.space_group_name_H-M   'P 1'
#
loop_
_entity.id
_entity.type
_entity.pdbx_description
1 polymer ?
#
loop_
_entity_poly.entity_id
_entity_poly.type
_entity_poly.pdbx_seq_one_letter_code
_entity_poly.pdbx_strand_id
1 'polypeptide(L)'
;MAVTGLAICPQVSLAEGFTGKDFSAWPVESQDSFIQTSVTMAGVVLTQLQPEKSTCIDKWYIGEGRRAERDAYIRETIIAYSNFHPSGTLLAILVEACGSLK
;
A
#
# COMPACT_ATOMS: atom_id res chain seq x y z
N MET A 1 -43.03 -28.03 12.53
CA MET A 1 -42.02 -27.35 11.68
C MET A 1 -41.70 -26.03 12.36
N ALA A 2 -40.55 -25.94 13.02
CA ALA A 2 -40.12 -24.74 13.73
C ALA A 2 -39.23 -23.91 12.80
N VAL A 3 -39.63 -22.66 12.54
CA VAL A 3 -38.85 -21.70 11.76
C VAL A 3 -37.79 -21.12 12.68
N THR A 4 -36.54 -21.57 12.53
CA THR A 4 -35.37 -20.98 13.19
C THR A 4 -35.09 -19.61 12.57
N GLY A 5 -35.40 -18.55 13.32
CA GLY A 5 -35.10 -17.18 12.93
C GLY A 5 -33.58 -16.93 12.86
N LEU A 6 -33.10 -16.48 11.71
CA LEU A 6 -31.74 -15.98 11.55
C LEU A 6 -31.61 -14.66 12.35
N ALA A 7 -30.92 -14.72 13.49
CA ALA A 7 -30.51 -13.53 14.21
C ALA A 7 -29.46 -12.78 13.38
N ILE A 8 -29.86 -11.67 12.75
CA ILE A 8 -28.94 -10.74 12.12
C ILE A 8 -28.30 -9.90 13.22
N CYS A 9 -27.11 -10.28 13.66
CA CYS A 9 -26.28 -9.44 14.53
C CYS A 9 -25.54 -8.43 13.65
N PRO A 10 -25.86 -7.13 13.67
CA PRO A 10 -25.04 -6.14 12.99
C PRO A 10 -23.65 -6.13 13.63
N GLN A 11 -22.64 -6.58 12.88
CA GLN A 11 -21.24 -6.44 13.31
C GLN A 11 -20.86 -4.98 13.14
N VAL A 12 -20.84 -4.25 14.25
CA VAL A 12 -20.28 -2.90 14.28
C VAL A 12 -18.76 -3.07 14.13
N SER A 13 -18.22 -2.71 12.97
CA SER A 13 -16.77 -2.70 12.77
C SER A 13 -16.17 -1.59 13.63
N LEU A 14 -15.58 -1.96 14.76
CA LEU A 14 -14.77 -1.07 15.61
C LEU A 14 -13.34 -0.92 15.09
N ALA A 15 -13.02 -1.48 13.92
CA ALA A 15 -11.70 -1.33 13.32
C ALA A 15 -11.51 0.14 12.93
N GLU A 16 -10.75 0.87 13.74
CA GLU A 16 -10.09 2.09 13.30
C GLU A 16 -9.21 1.71 12.10
N GLY A 17 -9.29 2.49 11.01
CA GLY A 17 -8.57 2.18 9.79
C GLY A 17 -7.05 2.25 10.02
N PHE A 18 -6.29 1.30 9.48
CA PHE A 18 -4.83 1.34 9.52
C PHE A 18 -4.31 2.63 8.86
N THR A 19 -3.62 3.47 9.61
CA THR A 19 -3.16 4.79 9.18
C THR A 19 -1.63 4.88 9.07
N GLY A 20 -1.14 5.95 8.42
CA GLY A 20 0.28 6.31 8.43
C GLY A 20 0.84 6.51 9.83
N LYS A 21 0.01 6.94 10.79
CA LYS A 21 0.38 7.02 12.21
C LYS A 21 0.67 5.64 12.80
N ASP A 22 -0.19 4.66 12.52
CA ASP A 22 0.01 3.29 13.01
C ASP A 22 1.25 2.65 12.38
N PHE A 23 1.44 2.87 11.08
CA PHE A 23 2.64 2.47 10.35
C PHE A 23 3.91 3.09 10.96
N SER A 24 3.88 4.36 11.34
CA SER A 24 5.03 5.05 11.92
C SER A 24 5.51 4.47 13.26
N ALA A 25 4.63 3.75 13.96
CA ALA A 25 4.95 3.10 15.22
C ALA A 25 5.70 1.76 15.05
N TRP A 26 5.78 1.23 13.83
CA TRP A 26 6.48 -0.03 13.57
C TRP A 26 8.00 0.16 13.54
N PRO A 27 8.79 -0.90 13.78
CA PRO A 27 10.23 -0.88 13.48
C PRO A 27 10.49 -0.57 12.00
N VAL A 28 11.62 0.10 11.72
CA VAL A 28 11.99 0.51 10.36
C VAL A 28 12.02 -0.68 9.40
N GLU A 29 12.52 -1.82 9.85
CA GLU A 29 12.59 -3.04 9.04
C GLU A 29 11.21 -3.57 8.65
N SER A 30 10.21 -3.41 9.54
CA SER A 30 8.82 -3.78 9.26
C SER A 30 8.16 -2.79 8.29
N GLN A 31 8.49 -1.50 8.42
CA GLN A 31 8.06 -0.47 7.48
C GLN A 31 8.61 -0.75 6.07
N ASP A 32 9.89 -1.05 5.97
CA ASP A 32 10.55 -1.37 4.70
C ASP A 32 9.98 -2.66 4.10
N SER A 33 9.76 -3.70 4.90
CA SER A 33 9.13 -4.94 4.44
C SER A 33 7.71 -4.69 3.88
N PHE A 34 6.92 -3.83 4.54
CA PHE A 34 5.60 -3.45 4.06
C PHE A 34 5.67 -2.73 2.71
N ILE A 35 6.58 -1.76 2.57
CA ILE A 35 6.77 -1.00 1.33
C ILE A 35 7.17 -1.95 0.20
N GLN A 36 8.19 -2.77 0.42
CA GLN A 36 8.72 -3.70 -0.57
C GLN A 36 7.66 -4.69 -1.05
N THR A 37 6.91 -5.27 -0.11
CA THR A 37 5.83 -6.21 -0.43
C THR A 37 4.72 -5.50 -1.21
N SER A 38 4.33 -4.30 -0.80
CA SER A 38 3.25 -3.56 -1.44
C SER A 38 3.61 -3.09 -2.86
N VAL A 39 4.84 -2.62 -3.08
CA VAL A 39 5.32 -2.25 -4.42
C VAL A 39 5.40 -3.49 -5.32
N THR A 40 5.91 -4.61 -4.80
CA THR A 40 5.97 -5.88 -5.54
C THR A 40 4.58 -6.34 -5.94
N MET A 41 3.61 -6.28 -5.02
CA MET A 41 2.22 -6.62 -5.31
C MET A 41 1.60 -5.71 -6.37
N ALA A 42 1.86 -4.40 -6.31
CA ALA A 42 1.42 -3.46 -7.34
C ALA A 42 2.01 -3.81 -8.71
N GLY A 43 3.32 -4.09 -8.77
CA GLY A 43 3.99 -4.56 -9.98
C GLY A 43 3.34 -5.81 -10.55
N VAL A 44 3.21 -6.87 -9.74
CA VAL A 44 2.60 -8.16 -10.15
C VAL A 44 1.20 -7.96 -10.72
N VAL A 45 0.34 -7.19 -10.05
CA VAL A 45 -1.03 -6.91 -10.54
C VAL A 45 -0.98 -6.17 -11.88
N LEU A 46 -0.10 -5.18 -12.01
CA LEU A 46 0.02 -4.37 -13.23
C LEU A 46 0.65 -5.13 -14.40
N THR A 47 1.39 -6.22 -14.17
CA THR A 47 1.90 -7.07 -15.28
C THR A 47 0.79 -7.56 -16.21
N GLN A 48 -0.42 -7.77 -15.68
CA GLN A 48 -1.57 -8.28 -16.44
C GLN A 48 -2.48 -7.18 -16.94
N LEU A 49 -2.53 -6.04 -16.26
CA LEU A 49 -3.49 -4.97 -16.53
C LEU A 49 -2.89 -3.84 -17.37
N GLN A 50 -1.66 -3.42 -17.03
CA GLN A 50 -0.97 -2.26 -17.62
C GLN A 50 0.55 -2.54 -17.61
N PRO A 51 1.04 -3.43 -18.51
CA PRO A 51 2.43 -3.92 -18.48
C PRO A 51 3.49 -2.80 -18.53
N GLU A 52 3.18 -1.69 -19.21
CA GLU A 52 4.02 -0.49 -19.27
C GLU A 52 4.17 0.18 -17.90
N LYS A 53 3.12 0.14 -17.05
CA LYS A 53 3.16 0.65 -15.68
C LYS A 53 3.97 -0.27 -14.78
N SER A 54 3.79 -1.58 -14.92
CA SER A 54 4.64 -2.56 -14.21
C SER A 54 6.12 -2.32 -14.53
N THR A 55 6.46 -2.18 -15.82
CA THR A 55 7.84 -1.92 -16.26
C THR A 55 8.39 -0.63 -15.67
N CYS A 56 7.58 0.43 -15.61
CA CYS A 56 7.97 1.69 -14.98
C CYS A 56 8.25 1.50 -13.48
N ILE A 57 7.36 0.85 -12.73
CA ILE A 57 7.49 0.63 -11.30
C ILE A 57 8.74 -0.20 -11.00
N ASP A 58 8.96 -1.29 -11.74
CA ASP A 58 10.15 -2.13 -11.58
C ASP A 58 11.43 -1.33 -11.82
N LYS A 59 11.46 -0.49 -12.87
CA LYS A 59 12.63 0.37 -13.15
C LYS A 59 12.83 1.44 -12.06
N TRP A 60 11.77 2.13 -11.67
CA TRP A 60 11.82 3.24 -10.72
C TRP A 60 12.19 2.78 -9.30
N TYR A 61 11.70 1.61 -8.88
CA TYR A 61 11.88 1.10 -7.53
C TYR A 61 13.07 0.13 -7.39
N ILE A 62 13.25 -0.79 -8.33
CA ILE A 62 14.27 -1.85 -8.27
C ILE A 62 15.48 -1.50 -9.15
N GLY A 63 15.24 -0.99 -10.36
CA GLY A 63 16.21 -0.99 -11.47
C GLY A 63 17.40 -0.03 -11.35
N GLU A 64 17.33 1.02 -10.53
CA GLU A 64 18.36 2.07 -10.50
C GLU A 64 19.35 1.96 -9.34
N GLY A 65 19.29 0.89 -8.54
CA GLY A 65 20.11 0.77 -7.32
C GLY A 65 19.74 1.79 -6.23
N ARG A 66 18.60 2.50 -6.41
CA ARG A 66 18.10 3.55 -5.51
C ARG A 66 17.07 3.04 -4.51
N ARG A 67 16.94 1.73 -4.33
CA ARG A 67 15.89 1.12 -3.49
C ARG A 67 15.89 1.69 -2.08
N ALA A 68 17.04 1.79 -1.42
CA ALA A 68 17.13 2.33 -0.07
C ALA A 68 16.67 3.80 0.02
N GLU A 69 16.99 4.61 -0.99
CA GLU A 69 16.51 5.99 -1.10
C GLU A 69 14.98 6.03 -1.31
N ARG A 70 14.45 5.13 -2.13
CA ARG A 70 13.00 5.04 -2.40
C ARG A 70 12.23 4.53 -1.18
N ASP A 71 12.76 3.56 -0.45
CA ASP A 71 12.19 3.08 0.81
C ASP A 71 12.12 4.23 1.83
N ALA A 72 13.20 5.00 1.97
CA ALA A 72 13.21 6.18 2.83
C ALA A 72 12.18 7.24 2.41
N TYR A 73 12.14 7.60 1.13
CA TYR A 73 11.19 8.57 0.59
C TYR A 73 9.73 8.13 0.82
N ILE A 74 9.41 6.87 0.51
CA ILE A 74 8.05 6.34 0.69
C ILE A 74 7.68 6.34 2.17
N ARG A 75 8.58 5.87 3.03
CA ARG A 75 8.38 5.83 4.48
C ARG A 75 8.09 7.22 5.04
N GLU A 76 8.94 8.20 4.73
CA GLU A 76 8.79 9.59 5.16
C GLU A 76 7.47 10.19 4.67
N THR A 77 7.08 9.87 3.44
CA THR A 77 5.81 10.33 2.86
C THR A 77 4.60 9.73 3.57
N ILE A 78 4.60 8.42 3.85
CA ILE A 78 3.52 7.77 4.62
C ILE A 78 3.39 8.40 6.01
N ILE A 79 4.51 8.69 6.67
CA ILE A 79 4.53 9.36 7.98
C ILE A 79 3.99 10.79 7.88
N ALA A 80 4.37 11.55 6.85
CA ALA A 80 3.88 12.91 6.62
C ALA A 80 2.35 12.95 6.37
N TYR A 81 1.81 11.92 5.71
CA TYR A 81 0.38 11.74 5.47
C TYR A 81 -0.25 10.80 6.52
N SER A 82 0.04 11.04 7.80
CA SER A 82 -0.25 10.12 8.92
C SER A 82 -1.72 9.71 9.08
N ASN A 83 -2.66 10.50 8.57
CA ASN A 83 -4.11 10.24 8.70
C ASN A 83 -4.67 9.37 7.58
N PHE A 84 -3.87 9.07 6.55
CA PHE A 84 -4.27 8.26 5.41
C PHE A 84 -3.75 6.83 5.54
N HIS A 85 -4.39 5.90 4.82
CA HIS A 85 -3.94 4.51 4.79
C HIS A 85 -2.59 4.40 4.05
N PRO A 86 -1.57 3.71 4.60
CA PRO A 86 -0.23 3.61 4.00
C PRO A 86 -0.22 3.15 2.54
N SER A 87 -1.00 2.11 2.21
CA SER A 87 -1.13 1.64 0.81
C SER A 87 -1.75 2.68 -0.13
N GLY A 88 -2.62 3.56 0.38
CA GLY A 88 -3.21 4.64 -0.42
C GLY A 88 -2.18 5.71 -0.76
N THR A 89 -1.38 6.13 0.23
CA THR A 89 -0.26 7.05 0.00
C THR A 89 0.78 6.43 -0.93
N LEU A 90 1.13 5.15 -0.73
CA LEU A 90 2.04 4.45 -1.62
C LEU A 90 1.53 4.42 -3.06
N LEU A 91 0.25 4.10 -3.27
CA LEU A 91 -0.35 4.10 -4.59
C LEU A 91 -0.27 5.48 -5.25
N ALA A 92 -0.52 6.56 -4.49
CA ALA A 92 -0.39 7.92 -4.99
C ALA A 92 1.05 8.22 -5.45
N ILE A 93 2.06 7.79 -4.70
CA ILE A 93 3.48 7.91 -5.08
C ILE A 93 3.77 7.18 -6.38
N LEU A 94 3.27 5.94 -6.53
CA LEU A 94 3.45 5.17 -7.76
C LEU A 94 2.76 5.83 -8.96
N VAL A 95 1.58 6.43 -8.75
CA VAL A 95 0.85 7.19 -9.78
C VAL A 95 1.60 8.48 -10.15
N GLU A 96 2.23 9.16 -9.20
CA GLU A 96 3.07 10.33 -9.48
C GLU A 96 4.29 9.93 -10.31
N ALA A 97 4.98 8.84 -9.93
CA ALA A 97 6.20 8.39 -10.59
C ALA A 97 5.95 7.78 -11.98
N CYS A 98 4.89 6.98 -12.14
CA CYS A 98 4.64 6.16 -13.32
C CYS A 98 3.36 6.54 -14.10
N GLY A 99 2.65 7.57 -13.65
CA GLY A 99 1.41 8.07 -14.26
C GLY A 99 0.16 7.33 -13.79
N SER A 100 -1.00 7.91 -14.09
CA SER A 100 -2.32 7.40 -13.69
C SER A 100 -2.57 5.96 -14.14
N LEU A 101 -3.19 5.17 -13.25
CA LEU A 101 -3.82 3.90 -13.60
C LEU A 101 -5.19 4.19 -14.22
N LYS A 102 -5.43 3.70 -15.43
CA LYS A 102 -6.74 3.80 -16.12
C LYS A 102 -7.37 2.43 -16.30
#